data_AF-A0A426XZM8-F1
#
_entry.id   AF-A0A426XZM8-F1
#
_cell.length_a   1.000
_cell.length_b   1.000
_cell.length_c   1.000
_cell.angle_alpha   90.00
_cell.angle_beta   90.00
_cell.angle_gamma   90.00
#
_symmetry.space_group_name_H-M   'P 1'
#
loop_
_entity.id
_entity.type
_entity.pdbx_description
1 polymer ?
#
loop_
_entity_poly.entity_id
_entity_poly.type
_entity_poly.pdbx_seq_one_letter_code
_entity_poly.pdbx_strand_id
1 'polypeptide(L)'
;MRRCFWMTHSPSWARRIRLPTSTLSAATRLLTTSKRASKQLARRPCRAPTSLPSRLVTVFQWLLRGPRWQVLLGRRDSWTAAGQFEAGANLPPAGMDVPALIGIFASKGLDAKDMVALSGAHTIGETRCGTYRSRIYTDNNVDPKFAAIRKNNCPPVGGDNNWTPLDLQTPTRFDNKYYRNLLGGRGILHSDQALYSGGPVDSLVKLYSANN
;
A
#
# COMPACT_ATOMS: atom_id res chain seq x y z
N MET A 1 0.49 41.59 21.35
CA MET A 1 0.27 41.45 19.89
C MET A 1 1.59 41.10 19.22
N ARG A 2 1.82 39.84 18.81
CA ARG A 2 3.03 39.48 18.04
C ARG A 2 2.65 39.36 16.57
N ARG A 3 3.10 40.32 15.75
CA ARG A 3 2.91 40.32 14.29
C ARG A 3 3.90 39.32 13.68
N CYS A 4 3.40 38.31 12.97
CA CYS A 4 4.24 37.51 12.08
C CYS A 4 4.33 38.23 10.72
N PHE A 5 5.55 38.62 10.39
CA PHE A 5 5.92 39.32 9.16
C PHE A 5 5.72 38.39 7.95
N TRP A 6 5.02 38.87 6.91
CA TRP A 6 4.89 38.16 5.63
C TRP A 6 6.11 38.46 4.76
N MET A 7 6.81 37.43 4.29
CA MET A 7 7.63 37.52 3.08
C MET A 7 6.93 36.71 1.99
N THR A 8 6.37 37.42 1.01
CA THR A 8 5.83 36.83 -0.22
C THR A 8 6.97 36.68 -1.23
N HIS A 9 7.47 35.46 -1.43
CA HIS A 9 8.22 35.12 -2.64
C HIS A 9 7.35 34.23 -3.53
N SER A 10 7.15 34.69 -4.76
CA SER A 10 6.45 33.99 -5.83
C SER A 10 7.43 33.03 -6.53
N PRO A 11 7.10 31.74 -6.75
CA PRO A 11 7.82 30.92 -7.69
C PRO A 11 6.99 30.78 -8.99
N SER A 12 7.42 31.52 -10.02
CA SER A 12 7.40 30.97 -11.38
C SER A 12 8.32 29.74 -11.41
N TRP A 13 8.28 28.91 -12.45
CA TRP A 13 9.01 27.63 -12.59
C TRP A 13 8.27 26.37 -12.08
N ALA A 14 7.03 26.18 -12.52
CA ALA A 14 6.47 24.84 -12.64
C ALA A 14 7.02 24.16 -13.91
N ARG A 15 8.21 23.54 -13.83
CA ARG A 15 8.62 22.58 -14.87
C ARG A 15 7.90 21.25 -14.62
N ARG A 16 6.99 20.92 -15.53
CA ARG A 16 6.21 19.68 -15.55
C ARG A 16 7.11 18.54 -16.02
N ILE A 17 7.75 17.82 -15.09
CA ILE A 17 8.39 16.54 -15.39
C ILE A 17 7.27 15.49 -15.53
N ARG A 18 7.11 14.97 -16.75
CA ARG A 18 6.30 13.76 -17.00
C ARG A 18 7.15 12.55 -16.63
N LEU A 19 6.92 11.98 -15.45
CA LEU A 19 7.42 10.65 -15.11
C LEU A 19 6.46 9.59 -15.69
N PRO A 20 6.97 8.45 -16.20
CA PRO A 20 6.14 7.32 -16.58
C PRO A 20 5.82 6.47 -15.34
N THR A 21 5.00 6.98 -14.43
CA THR A 21 4.36 6.17 -13.38
C THR A 21 2.87 6.49 -13.37
N SER A 22 2.12 5.84 -14.28
CA SER A 22 0.67 5.99 -14.44
C SER A 22 -0.15 5.27 -13.36
N THR A 23 0.45 4.90 -12.22
CA THR A 23 -0.16 4.05 -11.18
C THR A 23 -0.55 4.80 -9.90
N LEU A 24 -0.09 6.03 -9.64
CA LEU A 24 -0.31 6.75 -8.37
C LEU A 24 -1.27 7.95 -8.46
N SER A 25 -2.01 8.07 -9.56
CA SER A 25 -2.70 9.32 -9.92
C SER A 25 -3.81 9.73 -8.93
N ALA A 26 -4.61 8.77 -8.42
CA ALA A 26 -5.74 9.07 -7.55
C ALA A 26 -5.33 9.43 -6.10
N ALA A 27 -4.44 8.64 -5.49
CA ALA A 27 -3.91 8.92 -4.16
C ALA A 27 -3.17 10.28 -4.11
N THR A 28 -2.40 10.60 -5.15
CA THR A 28 -1.72 11.89 -5.28
C THR A 28 -2.72 13.06 -5.35
N ARG A 29 -3.85 12.90 -6.06
CA ARG A 29 -4.92 13.92 -6.10
C ARG A 29 -5.55 14.12 -4.72
N LEU A 30 -5.94 13.07 -4.02
CA LEU A 30 -6.49 13.15 -2.66
C LEU A 30 -5.51 13.79 -1.66
N LEU A 31 -4.23 13.47 -1.80
CA LEU A 31 -3.17 14.07 -0.99
C LEU A 31 -3.05 15.57 -1.21
N THR A 32 -3.08 16.00 -2.47
CA THR A 32 -2.95 17.42 -2.80
C THR A 32 -4.18 18.22 -2.36
N THR A 33 -5.40 17.67 -2.48
CA THR A 33 -6.61 18.31 -1.97
C THR A 33 -6.60 18.40 -0.45
N SER A 34 -6.23 17.32 0.25
CA SER A 34 -6.03 17.34 1.69
C SER A 34 -4.95 18.36 2.11
N LYS A 35 -3.83 18.43 1.38
CA LYS A 35 -2.75 19.41 1.62
C LYS A 35 -3.30 20.83 1.60
N ARG A 36 -4.07 21.16 0.56
CA ARG A 36 -4.72 22.47 0.36
C ARG A 36 -5.73 22.77 1.48
N ALA A 37 -6.61 21.82 1.82
CA ALA A 37 -7.63 21.99 2.86
C ALA A 37 -7.02 22.35 4.22
N SER A 38 -6.02 21.60 4.71
CA SER A 38 -5.43 21.97 6.01
C SER A 38 -4.51 23.20 5.93
N LYS A 39 -4.00 23.60 4.76
CA LYS A 39 -3.33 24.91 4.60
C LYS A 39 -4.32 26.07 4.74
N GLN A 40 -5.57 25.90 4.30
CA GLN A 40 -6.64 26.88 4.54
C GLN A 40 -7.03 26.93 6.02
N LEU A 41 -7.10 25.77 6.70
CA LEU A 41 -7.43 25.69 8.14
C LEU A 41 -6.30 26.25 9.04
N ALA A 42 -5.04 26.08 8.63
CA ALA A 42 -3.85 26.57 9.33
C ALA A 42 -3.62 28.10 9.19
N ARG A 43 -4.53 28.84 8.54
CA ARG A 43 -4.54 30.32 8.56
C ARG A 43 -4.99 30.90 9.91
N ARG A 44 -5.34 30.06 10.90
CA ARG A 44 -5.51 30.45 12.31
C ARG A 44 -4.14 30.45 13.00
N PRO A 45 -3.85 31.39 13.92
CA PRO A 45 -2.52 31.51 14.49
C PRO A 45 -2.15 30.23 15.26
N CYS A 46 -0.96 29.69 14.99
CA CYS A 46 -0.30 28.61 15.73
C CYS A 46 -0.75 27.16 15.48
N ARG A 47 -1.06 26.76 14.23
CA ARG A 47 -1.01 25.32 13.87
C ARG A 47 -0.09 25.10 12.66
N ALA A 48 1.08 24.50 12.89
CA ALA A 48 1.92 24.06 11.79
C ALA A 48 1.13 23.08 10.92
N PRO A 49 1.10 23.24 9.59
CA PRO A 49 0.43 22.27 8.72
C PRO A 49 1.08 20.91 8.93
N THR A 50 0.28 19.89 9.27
CA THR A 50 0.76 18.50 9.32
C THR A 50 1.31 18.11 7.95
N SER A 51 2.44 17.40 7.92
CA SER A 51 3.06 16.96 6.68
C SER A 51 2.20 15.92 5.94
N LEU A 52 2.44 15.76 4.64
CA LEU A 52 1.76 14.77 3.80
C LEU A 52 1.73 13.35 4.41
N PRO A 53 2.86 12.79 4.90
CA PRO A 53 2.86 11.45 5.49
C PRO A 53 1.95 11.35 6.72
N SER A 54 1.90 12.38 7.57
CA SER A 54 1.01 12.37 8.75
C SER A 54 -0.48 12.45 8.40
N ARG A 55 -0.85 13.07 7.27
CA ARG A 55 -2.26 13.18 6.85
C ARG A 55 -2.83 11.89 6.27
N LEU A 56 -2.02 11.12 5.55
CA LEU A 56 -2.43 9.84 4.97
C LEU A 56 -2.94 8.86 6.03
N VAL A 57 -2.22 8.79 7.15
CA VAL A 57 -2.50 7.84 8.23
C VAL A 57 -3.85 8.14 8.90
N THR A 58 -4.19 9.41 9.09
CA THR A 58 -5.45 9.78 9.76
C THR A 58 -6.69 9.52 8.91
N VAL A 59 -6.63 9.71 7.58
CA VAL A 59 -7.78 9.50 6.69
C VAL A 59 -8.18 8.02 6.62
N PHE A 60 -7.20 7.13 6.68
CA PHE A 60 -7.37 5.69 6.59
C PHE A 60 -8.25 5.10 7.72
N GLN A 61 -7.99 5.52 8.97
CA GLN A 61 -8.66 4.98 10.15
C GLN A 61 -10.18 5.24 10.19
N TRP A 62 -10.65 6.29 9.52
CA TRP A 62 -12.06 6.67 9.57
C TRP A 62 -12.90 6.07 8.44
N LEU A 63 -12.33 5.96 7.24
CA LEU A 63 -13.09 5.64 6.04
C LEU A 63 -13.22 4.14 5.79
N LEU A 64 -12.24 3.34 6.21
CA LEU A 64 -12.15 1.92 5.82
C LEU A 64 -12.40 0.94 6.98
N ARG A 65 -12.89 1.44 8.13
CA ARG A 65 -13.18 0.66 9.36
C ARG A 65 -11.96 -0.08 9.95
N GLY A 66 -10.75 0.43 9.69
CA GLY A 66 -9.52 -0.10 10.27
C GLY A 66 -9.33 0.27 11.75
N PRO A 67 -8.36 -0.37 12.44
CA PRO A 67 -8.04 -0.03 13.82
C PRO A 67 -7.56 1.42 13.94
N ARG A 68 -7.73 2.02 15.12
CA ARG A 68 -7.26 3.37 15.41
C ARG A 68 -5.97 3.32 16.21
N TRP A 69 -5.02 4.18 15.88
CA TRP A 69 -3.79 4.34 16.63
C TRP A 69 -3.34 5.81 16.61
N GLN A 70 -2.63 6.20 17.67
CA GLN A 70 -2.08 7.55 17.77
C GLN A 70 -0.98 7.74 16.72
N VAL A 71 -1.13 8.77 15.89
CA VAL A 71 -0.14 9.10 14.85
C VAL A 71 0.91 10.04 15.42
N LEU A 72 2.17 9.60 15.44
CA LEU A 72 3.29 10.48 15.75
C LEU A 72 3.48 11.50 14.63
N LEU A 73 3.52 12.78 15.01
CA LEU A 73 3.65 13.92 14.10
C LEU A 73 5.09 14.47 14.11
N GLY A 74 5.41 15.34 13.15
CA GLY A 74 6.69 16.07 13.13
C GLY A 74 7.62 15.76 11.95
N ARG A 75 7.28 14.78 11.10
CA ARG A 75 8.02 14.51 9.85
C ARG A 75 7.94 15.70 8.89
N ARG A 76 9.04 16.01 8.20
CA ARG A 76 9.15 17.03 7.16
C ARG A 76 9.18 16.39 5.77
N ASP A 77 8.71 17.11 4.75
CA ASP A 77 8.75 16.65 3.36
C ASP A 77 10.20 16.70 2.82
N SER A 78 10.63 15.72 2.03
CA SER A 78 11.95 15.73 1.36
C SER A 78 11.98 16.71 0.19
N TRP A 79 13.17 17.21 -0.14
CA TRP A 79 13.39 18.06 -1.32
C TRP A 79 13.59 17.28 -2.61
N THR A 80 13.97 16.01 -2.49
CA THR A 80 14.24 15.10 -3.61
C THR A 80 13.31 13.89 -3.53
N ALA A 81 13.02 13.32 -4.69
CA ALA A 81 12.34 12.04 -4.82
C ALA A 81 13.37 10.90 -4.95
N ALA A 82 13.00 9.71 -4.48
CA ALA A 82 13.82 8.53 -4.68
C ALA A 82 13.90 8.16 -6.17
N GLY A 83 15.08 7.71 -6.59
CA GLY A 83 15.28 7.19 -7.94
C GLY A 83 14.61 5.83 -8.16
N GLN A 84 14.43 5.43 -9.43
CA GLN A 84 13.84 4.12 -9.75
C GLN A 84 14.68 2.96 -9.22
N PHE A 85 16.01 3.08 -9.28
CA PHE A 85 16.94 2.09 -8.73
C PHE A 85 16.80 1.96 -7.22
N GLU A 86 16.78 3.10 -6.51
CA GLU A 86 16.58 3.10 -5.06
C GLU A 86 15.22 2.50 -4.69
N ALA A 87 14.16 2.81 -5.42
CA ALA A 87 12.84 2.21 -5.19
C ALA A 87 12.86 0.70 -5.43
N GLY A 88 13.48 0.23 -6.52
CA GLY A 88 13.60 -1.19 -6.84
C GLY A 88 14.43 -1.98 -5.83
N ALA A 89 15.45 -1.36 -5.24
CA ALA A 89 16.28 -1.99 -4.20
C ALA A 89 15.58 -2.06 -2.83
N ASN A 90 14.57 -1.23 -2.58
CA ASN A 90 13.97 -1.06 -1.25
C ASN A 90 12.50 -1.49 -1.16
N LEU A 91 11.85 -1.83 -2.27
CA LEU A 91 10.46 -2.27 -2.30
C LEU A 91 10.36 -3.73 -2.73
N PRO A 92 9.63 -4.57 -1.98
CA PRO A 92 9.45 -5.97 -2.36
C PRO A 92 8.59 -6.08 -3.63
N PRO A 93 9.03 -6.81 -4.66
CA PRO A 93 8.19 -7.14 -5.80
C PRO A 93 7.12 -8.18 -5.40
N ALA A 94 5.99 -8.18 -6.13
CA ALA A 94 4.87 -9.10 -5.87
C ALA A 94 5.19 -10.59 -6.07
N GLY A 95 6.32 -10.91 -6.74
CA GLY A 95 6.82 -12.24 -7.02
C GLY A 95 7.82 -12.78 -5.99
N MET A 96 7.98 -12.13 -4.84
CA MET A 96 9.02 -12.45 -3.86
C MET A 96 8.56 -13.47 -2.80
N ASP A 97 9.43 -14.42 -2.47
CA ASP A 97 9.24 -15.40 -1.40
C ASP A 97 9.56 -14.86 0.01
N VAL A 98 9.05 -15.53 1.04
CA VAL A 98 9.18 -15.16 2.45
C VAL A 98 10.60 -14.86 2.92
N PRO A 99 11.65 -15.66 2.61
CA PRO A 99 13.00 -15.37 3.10
C PRO A 99 13.53 -14.02 2.60
N ALA A 100 13.24 -13.68 1.34
CA ALA A 100 13.65 -12.40 0.76
C ALA A 100 12.79 -11.24 1.30
N LEU A 101 11.49 -11.45 1.51
CA LEU A 101 10.62 -10.47 2.18
C LEU A 101 11.15 -10.14 3.59
N ILE A 102 11.50 -11.16 4.38
CA ILE A 102 12.07 -10.96 5.72
C ILE A 102 13.34 -10.11 5.64
N GLY A 103 14.24 -10.39 4.69
CA GLY A 103 15.46 -9.60 4.50
C GLY A 103 15.17 -8.11 4.20
N ILE A 104 14.22 -7.82 3.32
CA ILE A 104 13.84 -6.44 2.97
C ILE A 104 13.23 -5.72 4.19
N PHE A 105 12.31 -6.35 4.91
CA PHE A 105 11.68 -5.76 6.09
C PHE A 105 12.68 -5.57 7.23
N ALA A 106 13.56 -6.53 7.46
CA ALA A 106 14.64 -6.44 8.45
C ALA A 106 15.59 -5.27 8.16
N SER A 107 15.86 -4.97 6.88
CA SER A 107 16.66 -3.79 6.48
C SER A 107 16.02 -2.44 6.88
N LYS A 108 14.73 -2.46 7.23
CA LYS A 108 13.95 -1.31 7.72
C LYS A 108 13.67 -1.38 9.22
N GLY A 109 14.27 -2.33 9.93
CA GLY A 109 14.05 -2.55 11.36
C GLY A 109 12.68 -3.15 11.68
N LEU A 110 12.07 -3.87 10.73
CA LEU A 110 10.78 -4.55 10.89
C LEU A 110 11.02 -6.06 10.92
N ASP A 111 10.41 -6.75 11.88
CA ASP A 111 10.56 -8.20 12.01
C ASP A 111 9.55 -8.98 11.12
N ALA A 112 9.59 -10.31 11.19
CA ALA A 112 8.67 -11.15 10.42
C ALA A 112 7.21 -10.97 10.84
N LYS A 113 6.94 -10.60 12.09
CA LYS A 113 5.59 -10.33 12.59
C LYS A 113 5.06 -9.02 12.02
N ASP A 114 5.89 -7.98 11.99
CA ASP A 114 5.59 -6.70 11.34
C ASP A 114 5.32 -6.89 9.86
N MET A 115 6.15 -7.68 9.17
CA MET A 115 5.95 -8.02 7.77
C MET A 115 4.58 -8.65 7.52
N VAL A 116 4.22 -9.71 8.26
CA VAL A 116 2.91 -10.38 8.09
C VAL A 116 1.74 -9.44 8.43
N ALA A 117 1.90 -8.60 9.46
CA ALA A 117 0.88 -7.61 9.82
C ALA A 117 0.70 -6.53 8.73
N LEU A 118 1.79 -6.02 8.16
CA LEU A 118 1.78 -4.99 7.13
C LEU A 118 1.28 -5.50 5.79
N SER A 119 1.56 -6.77 5.44
CA SER A 119 0.96 -7.41 4.27
C SER A 119 -0.57 -7.48 4.35
N GLY A 120 -1.13 -7.44 5.57
CA GLY A 120 -2.57 -7.30 5.80
C GLY A 120 -3.20 -6.05 5.18
N ALA A 121 -2.41 -5.03 4.84
CA ALA A 121 -2.88 -3.86 4.10
C ALA A 121 -3.47 -4.23 2.72
N HIS A 122 -3.11 -5.38 2.16
CA HIS A 122 -3.71 -5.91 0.92
C HIS A 122 -5.17 -6.42 1.10
N THR A 123 -5.77 -6.29 2.29
CA THR A 123 -7.22 -6.49 2.48
C THR A 123 -8.08 -5.49 1.72
N ILE A 124 -7.49 -4.40 1.21
CA ILE A 124 -8.15 -3.35 0.45
C ILE A 124 -7.33 -2.95 -0.77
N GLY A 125 -7.99 -2.33 -1.74
CA GLY A 125 -7.33 -1.80 -2.93
C GLY A 125 -7.27 -2.81 -4.07
N GLU A 126 -6.48 -2.47 -5.09
CA GLU A 126 -6.48 -3.18 -6.37
C GLU A 126 -5.06 -3.41 -6.87
N THR A 127 -4.90 -4.45 -7.68
CA THR A 127 -3.67 -4.76 -8.42
C THR A 127 -3.96 -4.94 -9.89
N ARG A 128 -2.92 -4.78 -10.70
CA ARG A 128 -2.97 -4.93 -12.16
C ARG A 128 -2.69 -6.36 -12.57
N CYS A 129 -3.36 -6.83 -13.62
CA CYS A 129 -3.15 -8.16 -14.22
C CYS A 129 -1.67 -8.51 -14.41
N GLY A 130 -0.86 -7.58 -14.95
CA GLY A 130 0.58 -7.82 -15.14
C GLY A 130 1.35 -8.19 -13.88
N THR A 131 0.85 -7.79 -12.70
CA THR A 131 1.49 -8.02 -11.40
C THR A 131 1.26 -9.44 -10.88
N TYR A 132 0.09 -10.03 -11.14
CA TYR A 132 -0.30 -11.34 -10.59
C TYR A 132 -0.46 -12.42 -11.66
N ARG A 133 -0.31 -12.10 -12.95
CA ARG A 133 -0.51 -13.04 -14.05
C ARG A 133 0.28 -14.32 -13.85
N SER A 134 1.57 -14.22 -13.54
CA SER A 134 2.42 -15.40 -13.31
C SER A 134 1.75 -16.34 -12.31
N ARG A 135 1.36 -15.82 -11.14
CA ARG A 135 0.74 -16.64 -10.09
C ARG A 135 -0.48 -17.44 -10.58
N ILE A 136 -1.43 -16.82 -11.25
CA ILE A 136 -2.68 -17.51 -11.65
C ILE A 136 -2.47 -18.54 -12.78
N TYR A 137 -1.33 -18.50 -13.48
CA TYR A 137 -1.01 -19.41 -14.59
C TYR A 137 0.09 -20.44 -14.27
N THR A 138 1.05 -20.13 -13.39
CA THR A 138 2.21 -21.00 -13.11
C THR A 138 2.26 -21.56 -11.69
N ASP A 139 1.71 -20.88 -10.69
CA ASP A 139 1.84 -21.35 -9.30
C ASP A 139 0.91 -22.54 -9.04
N ASN A 140 1.39 -23.50 -8.24
CA ASN A 140 0.66 -24.73 -7.90
C ASN A 140 -0.16 -24.62 -6.60
N ASN A 141 0.05 -23.57 -5.82
CA ASN A 141 -0.60 -23.33 -4.52
C ASN A 141 -1.76 -22.32 -4.61
N VAL A 142 -2.47 -22.35 -5.74
CA VAL A 142 -3.60 -21.46 -6.03
C VAL A 142 -4.90 -22.25 -6.07
N ASP A 143 -5.93 -21.78 -5.36
CA ASP A 143 -7.27 -22.35 -5.50
C ASP A 143 -7.74 -22.28 -6.98
N PRO A 144 -8.08 -23.41 -7.63
CA PRO A 144 -8.43 -23.42 -9.05
C PRO A 144 -9.64 -22.55 -9.39
N LYS A 145 -10.62 -22.47 -8.49
CA LYS A 145 -11.83 -21.64 -8.69
C LYS A 145 -11.47 -20.15 -8.65
N PHE A 146 -10.64 -19.75 -7.70
CA PHE A 146 -10.10 -18.39 -7.63
C PHE A 146 -9.25 -18.04 -8.85
N ALA A 147 -8.37 -18.94 -9.30
CA ALA A 147 -7.60 -18.73 -10.52
C ALA A 147 -8.51 -18.52 -11.73
N ALA A 148 -9.56 -19.34 -11.90
CA ALA A 148 -10.53 -19.18 -12.98
C ALA A 148 -11.24 -17.80 -12.93
N ILE A 149 -11.69 -17.36 -11.76
CA ILE A 149 -12.30 -16.04 -11.57
C ILE A 149 -11.35 -14.92 -12.00
N ARG A 150 -10.07 -14.99 -11.61
CA ARG A 150 -9.08 -13.96 -11.95
C ARG A 150 -8.69 -13.98 -13.43
N LYS A 151 -8.65 -15.15 -14.07
CA LYS A 151 -8.37 -15.30 -15.51
C LYS A 151 -9.40 -14.59 -16.39
N ASN A 152 -10.66 -14.47 -15.94
CA ASN A 152 -11.70 -13.75 -16.68
C ASN A 152 -11.33 -12.29 -17.00
N ASN A 153 -10.56 -11.63 -16.13
CA ASN A 153 -10.12 -10.25 -16.31
C ASN A 153 -8.60 -10.12 -16.56
N CYS A 154 -7.89 -11.25 -16.68
CA CYS A 154 -6.45 -11.28 -16.85
C CYS A 154 -6.05 -12.38 -17.83
N PRO A 155 -6.05 -12.08 -19.15
CA PRO A 155 -5.70 -13.06 -20.17
C PRO A 155 -4.21 -13.46 -20.09
N PRO A 156 -3.82 -14.61 -20.70
CA PRO A 156 -2.44 -15.09 -20.69
C PRO A 156 -1.48 -14.10 -21.37
N VAL A 157 -1.97 -13.33 -22.34
CA VAL A 157 -1.21 -12.31 -23.09
C VAL A 157 -2.06 -11.06 -23.19
N GLY A 158 -1.46 -9.89 -22.93
CA GLY A 158 -2.14 -8.60 -22.95
C GLY A 158 -3.00 -8.33 -21.70
N GLY A 159 -3.75 -7.23 -21.72
CA GLY A 159 -4.61 -6.84 -20.58
C GLY A 159 -3.84 -6.45 -19.31
N ASP A 160 -2.54 -6.13 -19.40
CA ASP A 160 -1.67 -5.86 -18.24
C ASP A 160 -2.24 -4.82 -17.27
N ASN A 161 -2.97 -3.84 -17.79
CA ASN A 161 -3.52 -2.72 -17.02
C ASN A 161 -4.92 -2.97 -16.46
N ASN A 162 -5.49 -4.17 -16.64
CA ASN A 162 -6.77 -4.53 -16.05
C ASN A 162 -6.65 -4.59 -14.53
N TRP A 163 -7.49 -3.82 -13.85
CA TRP A 163 -7.52 -3.75 -12.39
C TRP A 163 -8.39 -4.85 -11.80
N THR A 164 -7.97 -5.36 -10.66
CA THR A 164 -8.77 -6.30 -9.89
C THR A 164 -8.52 -6.09 -8.40
N PRO A 165 -9.52 -6.31 -7.53
CA PRO A 165 -9.33 -6.13 -6.10
C PRO A 165 -8.34 -7.13 -5.51
N LEU A 166 -7.51 -6.65 -4.57
CA LEU A 166 -6.57 -7.49 -3.83
C LEU A 166 -7.31 -8.53 -2.96
N ASP A 167 -8.33 -8.08 -2.24
CA ASP A 167 -9.29 -8.94 -1.53
C ASP A 167 -10.59 -9.10 -2.32
N LEU A 168 -10.98 -10.33 -2.62
CA LEU A 168 -12.23 -10.62 -3.32
C LEU A 168 -13.47 -10.54 -2.40
N GLN A 169 -13.30 -10.78 -1.10
CA GLN A 169 -14.40 -10.84 -0.14
C GLN A 169 -14.85 -9.43 0.29
N THR A 170 -13.89 -8.56 0.60
CA THR A 170 -14.15 -7.25 1.22
C THR A 170 -13.23 -6.15 0.65
N PRO A 171 -13.30 -5.87 -0.67
CA PRO A 171 -12.31 -5.04 -1.39
C PRO A 171 -12.15 -3.60 -0.88
N THR A 172 -13.13 -3.09 -0.13
CA THR A 172 -13.18 -1.72 0.39
C THR A 172 -13.28 -1.65 1.91
N ARG A 173 -13.15 -2.78 2.63
CA ARG A 173 -13.19 -2.82 4.09
C ARG A 173 -11.89 -3.39 4.62
N PHE A 174 -11.33 -2.69 5.61
CA PHE A 174 -10.18 -3.17 6.35
C PHE A 174 -10.62 -4.19 7.40
N ASP A 175 -10.36 -5.47 7.14
CA ASP A 175 -10.61 -6.57 8.06
C ASP A 175 -9.61 -7.71 7.84
N ASN A 176 -9.77 -8.82 8.55
CA ASN A 176 -8.86 -9.96 8.46
C ASN A 176 -9.20 -10.95 7.33
N LYS A 177 -10.05 -10.57 6.36
CA LYS A 177 -10.43 -11.43 5.24
C LYS A 177 -9.26 -11.73 4.32
N TYR A 178 -8.29 -10.82 4.23
CA TYR A 178 -6.98 -11.07 3.64
C TYR A 178 -6.37 -12.39 4.13
N TYR A 179 -6.21 -12.57 5.44
CA TYR A 179 -5.60 -13.78 6.00
C TYR A 179 -6.46 -15.03 5.75
N ARG A 180 -7.79 -14.90 5.78
CA ARG A 180 -8.71 -15.99 5.44
C ARG A 180 -8.64 -16.39 3.95
N ASN A 181 -8.29 -15.46 3.07
CA ASN A 181 -8.02 -15.77 1.67
C ASN A 181 -6.76 -16.63 1.55
N LEU A 182 -5.69 -16.30 2.28
CA LEU A 182 -4.43 -17.05 2.24
C LEU A 182 -4.61 -18.51 2.68
N LEU A 183 -5.39 -18.76 3.74
CA LEU A 183 -5.72 -20.10 4.20
C LEU A 183 -6.41 -20.96 3.14
N GLY A 184 -7.13 -20.32 2.21
CA GLY A 184 -7.84 -20.98 1.12
C GLY A 184 -7.06 -21.01 -0.20
N GLY A 185 -5.78 -20.63 -0.25
CA GLY A 185 -5.02 -20.55 -1.51
C GLY A 185 -5.44 -19.37 -2.42
N ARG A 186 -6.08 -18.35 -1.85
CA ARG A 186 -6.71 -17.22 -2.56
C ARG A 186 -5.99 -15.88 -2.40
N GLY A 187 -4.73 -15.87 -1.93
CA GLY A 187 -3.88 -14.67 -2.04
C GLY A 187 -3.69 -14.30 -3.51
N ILE A 188 -3.75 -13.02 -3.89
CA ILE A 188 -3.66 -12.69 -5.33
C ILE A 188 -2.23 -12.52 -5.81
N LEU A 189 -1.33 -12.01 -4.97
CA LEU A 189 0.09 -11.89 -5.29
C LEU A 189 0.82 -13.15 -4.85
N HIS A 190 1.92 -13.47 -5.51
CA HIS A 190 2.76 -14.61 -5.11
C HIS A 190 3.31 -14.37 -3.70
N SER A 191 3.81 -13.15 -3.44
CA SER A 191 4.27 -12.70 -2.12
C SER A 191 3.21 -12.78 -1.02
N ASP A 192 1.92 -12.69 -1.37
CA ASP A 192 0.83 -12.88 -0.41
C ASP A 192 0.67 -14.36 -0.05
N GLN A 193 0.57 -15.22 -1.07
CA GLN A 193 0.36 -16.65 -0.84
C GLN A 193 1.59 -17.32 -0.22
N ALA A 194 2.79 -16.78 -0.46
CA ALA A 194 4.02 -17.26 0.17
C ALA A 194 3.99 -17.16 1.70
N LEU A 195 3.19 -16.25 2.29
CA LEU A 195 3.00 -16.16 3.74
C LEU A 195 2.27 -17.39 4.33
N TYR A 196 1.61 -18.18 3.50
CA TYR A 196 0.90 -19.40 3.90
C TYR A 196 1.13 -20.53 2.88
N SER A 197 2.29 -21.15 2.99
CA SER A 197 2.77 -22.21 2.09
C SER A 197 3.56 -23.31 2.81
N GLY A 198 3.34 -23.49 4.12
CA GLY A 198 4.12 -24.41 4.96
C GLY A 198 5.41 -23.79 5.50
N GLY A 199 5.44 -22.46 5.63
CA GLY A 199 6.62 -21.69 6.01
C GLY A 199 6.66 -21.29 7.49
N PRO A 200 7.72 -20.59 7.92
CA PRO A 200 7.94 -20.19 9.31
C PRO A 200 6.93 -19.15 9.83
N VAL A 201 6.18 -18.50 8.93
CA VAL A 201 5.21 -17.44 9.28
C VAL A 201 3.74 -17.90 9.21
N ASP A 202 3.48 -19.17 8.88
CA ASP A 202 2.12 -19.72 8.76
C ASP A 202 1.31 -19.56 10.07
N SER A 203 1.96 -19.69 11.22
CA SER A 203 1.33 -19.55 12.54
C SER A 203 0.76 -18.14 12.76
N LEU A 204 1.44 -17.10 12.26
CA LEU A 204 0.97 -15.72 12.32
C LEU A 204 -0.24 -15.50 11.40
N VAL A 205 -0.23 -16.07 10.19
CA VAL A 205 -1.38 -16.01 9.28
C VAL A 205 -2.60 -16.67 9.91
N LYS A 206 -2.44 -17.85 10.51
CA LYS A 206 -3.52 -18.54 11.24
C LYS A 206 -4.05 -17.68 12.39
N LEU A 207 -3.14 -17.10 13.19
CA LEU A 207 -3.50 -16.22 14.31
C LEU A 207 -4.33 -15.02 13.86
N TYR A 208 -3.91 -14.29 12.83
CA TYR A 208 -4.61 -13.11 12.33
C TYR A 208 -5.90 -13.47 11.57
N SER A 209 -6.00 -14.66 10.99
CA SER A 209 -7.26 -15.11 10.36
C SER A 209 -8.38 -15.38 11.36
N ALA A 210 -8.01 -15.79 12.58
CA ALA A 210 -8.92 -16.14 13.67
C ALA A 210 -9.37 -14.91 14.47
N ASN A 211 -8.49 -13.90 14.61
CA ASN A 211 -8.74 -12.72 15.44
C ASN A 211 -8.76 -11.46 14.57
N ASN A 212 -9.88 -10.73 14.62
CA ASN A 212 -10.06 -9.48 13.89
C ASN A 212 -9.94 -8.27 14.80
#